data_AF-A0A6G0Q1K7-F1
#
_entry.id   AF-A0A6G0Q1K7-F1
#
_cell.length_a   1.000
_cell.length_b   1.000
_cell.length_c   1.000
_cell.angle_alpha   90.00
_cell.angle_beta   90.00
_cell.angle_gamma   90.00
#
_symmetry.space_group_name_H-M   'P 1'
#
loop_
_entity.id
_entity.type
_entity.pdbx_description
1 polymer ?
#
loop_
_entity_poly.entity_id
_entity_poly.type
_entity_poly.pdbx_seq_one_letter_code
_entity_poly.pdbx_strand_id
1 'polypeptide(L)'
;MCTEPGCTKKAKRYGHCWSHGGGHICEAPECTKVSTQGGFCWAHGGGNRCKHDDCNRRSYQKYDYYCLRHAPRSLVSTTTEGL
;
A
#
# COMPACT_ATOMS: atom_id res chain seq x y z
N MET A 1 -9.34 17.90 -18.44
CA MET A 1 -7.92 17.49 -18.51
C MET A 1 -7.19 18.01 -17.28
N CYS A 2 -5.94 17.61 -17.05
CA CYS A 2 -5.10 18.16 -15.98
C CYS A 2 -4.89 19.67 -16.16
N THR A 3 -4.92 20.44 -15.06
CA THR A 3 -4.74 21.90 -15.05
C THR A 3 -3.31 22.35 -15.32
N GLU A 4 -2.32 21.48 -15.06
CA GLU A 4 -0.93 21.76 -15.39
C GLU A 4 -0.71 22.07 -16.88
N PRO A 5 -0.03 23.20 -17.22
CA PRO A 5 0.24 23.59 -18.60
C PRO A 5 0.92 22.47 -19.39
N GLY A 6 0.36 22.16 -20.57
CA GLY A 6 0.91 21.12 -21.45
C GLY A 6 0.62 19.68 -21.01
N CYS A 7 -0.07 19.43 -19.89
CA CYS A 7 -0.42 18.08 -19.48
C CYS A 7 -1.68 17.55 -20.19
N THR A 8 -1.53 16.47 -20.95
CA THR A 8 -2.63 15.83 -21.67
C THR A 8 -3.35 14.73 -20.86
N LYS A 9 -2.87 14.42 -19.65
CA LYS A 9 -3.46 13.39 -18.79
C LYS A 9 -4.81 13.84 -18.25
N LYS A 10 -5.71 12.88 -18.03
CA LYS A 10 -7.01 13.14 -17.38
C LYS A 10 -6.80 13.56 -15.92
N ALA A 11 -7.48 14.63 -15.52
CA ALA A 11 -7.53 15.04 -14.12
C ALA A 11 -8.25 13.98 -13.28
N LYS A 12 -7.81 13.82 -12.03
CA LYS A 12 -8.35 12.90 -11.04
C LYS A 12 -9.00 13.67 -9.89
N ARG A 13 -8.24 14.53 -9.20
CA ARG A 13 -8.72 15.40 -8.11
C ARG A 13 -8.08 16.77 -8.20
N TYR A 14 -8.75 17.78 -7.67
CA TYR A 14 -8.25 19.16 -7.60
C TYR A 14 -7.85 19.76 -8.97
N GLY A 15 -8.44 19.26 -10.07
CA GLY A 15 -8.05 19.65 -11.42
C GLY A 15 -6.76 18.99 -11.93
N HIS A 16 -6.05 18.21 -11.12
CA HIS A 16 -4.78 17.61 -11.47
C HIS A 16 -4.87 16.11 -11.75
N CYS A 17 -3.98 15.58 -12.60
CA CYS A 17 -3.86 14.13 -12.85
C CYS A 17 -3.16 13.41 -11.69
N TRP A 18 -3.03 12.07 -11.75
CA TRP A 18 -2.28 11.30 -10.75
C TRP A 18 -0.88 11.86 -10.49
N SER A 19 -0.20 12.26 -11.55
CA SER A 19 1.16 12.80 -11.48
C SER A 19 1.23 14.23 -10.97
N HIS A 20 0.13 14.97 -10.94
CA HIS A 20 0.13 16.41 -10.63
C HIS A 20 -0.65 16.77 -9.36
N GLY A 21 -0.89 15.81 -8.46
CA GLY A 21 -1.59 16.06 -7.19
C GLY A 21 -3.05 15.61 -7.17
N GLY A 22 -3.51 14.92 -8.21
CA GLY A 22 -4.83 14.29 -8.26
C GLY A 22 -4.92 12.94 -7.54
N GLY A 23 -3.84 12.49 -6.89
CA GLY A 23 -3.79 11.25 -6.12
C GLY A 23 -4.65 11.32 -4.85
N HIS A 24 -5.07 10.16 -4.34
CA HIS A 24 -5.72 10.06 -3.04
C HIS A 24 -4.67 9.97 -1.94
N ILE A 25 -4.96 10.57 -0.79
CA ILE A 25 -4.12 10.44 0.39
C ILE A 25 -4.45 9.12 1.10
N CYS A 26 -3.44 8.57 1.74
CA CYS A 26 -3.39 7.33 2.47
C CYS A 26 -4.31 7.48 3.67
N GLU A 27 -5.16 6.51 3.90
CA GLU A 27 -6.24 6.62 4.86
C GLU A 27 -5.83 6.10 6.23
N ALA A 28 -4.63 5.54 6.37
CA ALA A 28 -4.11 5.18 7.69
C ALA A 28 -4.06 6.44 8.56
N PRO A 29 -4.41 6.36 9.85
CA PRO A 29 -4.45 7.53 10.72
C PRO A 29 -3.10 8.22 10.67
N GLU A 30 -3.12 9.54 10.49
CA GLU A 30 -1.92 10.38 10.34
C GLU A 30 -1.05 10.05 9.11
N CYS A 31 -1.54 9.19 8.21
CA CYS A 31 -0.89 8.88 6.95
C CYS A 31 -1.25 9.94 5.91
N THR A 32 -0.24 10.62 5.39
CA THR A 32 -0.41 11.63 4.33
C THR A 32 0.09 11.14 2.97
N LYS A 33 0.51 9.87 2.89
CA LYS A 33 1.09 9.30 1.67
C LYS A 33 0.07 9.23 0.55
N VAL A 34 0.48 9.25 -0.71
CA VAL A 34 -0.48 8.94 -1.76
C VAL A 34 -0.80 7.45 -1.69
N SER A 35 -2.08 7.15 -1.57
CA SER A 35 -2.63 5.84 -1.73
C SER A 35 -2.15 5.29 -3.06
N THR A 36 -1.25 4.31 -3.03
CA THR A 36 -0.71 3.66 -4.23
C THR A 36 -1.77 2.75 -4.82
N GLN A 37 -2.45 2.02 -3.94
CA GLN A 37 -3.65 1.26 -4.24
C GLN A 37 -4.49 1.13 -2.97
N GLY A 38 -5.81 1.26 -3.13
CA GLY A 38 -6.75 0.86 -2.10
C GLY A 38 -6.78 1.79 -0.89
N GLY A 39 -6.63 3.09 -1.10
CA GLY A 39 -6.71 4.04 0.01
C GLY A 39 -5.48 4.06 0.88
N PHE A 40 -4.61 3.07 0.75
CA PHE A 40 -3.39 2.99 1.50
C PHE A 40 -2.23 3.15 0.56
N CYS A 41 -1.20 3.81 1.07
CA CYS A 41 0.08 3.56 0.49
C CYS A 41 0.40 2.06 0.63
N TRP A 42 1.31 1.56 -0.18
CA TRP A 42 1.84 0.20 -0.10
C TRP A 42 2.12 -0.31 1.32
N ALA A 43 2.56 0.60 2.20
CA ALA A 43 2.91 0.34 3.57
C ALA A 43 1.69 -0.17 4.33
N HIS A 44 0.69 0.69 4.45
CA HIS A 44 -0.58 0.35 5.05
C HIS A 44 -1.43 -0.58 4.15
N GLY A 45 -0.84 -1.21 3.11
CA GLY A 45 -1.45 -2.31 2.34
C GLY A 45 -1.55 -2.11 0.83
N GLY A 46 -1.13 -0.96 0.30
CA GLY A 46 -1.39 -0.57 -1.09
C GLY A 46 -0.46 -1.10 -2.19
N GLY A 47 0.23 -2.24 -2.02
CA GLY A 47 0.93 -2.84 -3.17
C GLY A 47 2.19 -3.67 -2.96
N ASN A 48 2.57 -4.05 -1.74
CA ASN A 48 3.82 -4.79 -1.58
C ASN A 48 3.74 -6.26 -1.92
N ARG A 49 4.93 -6.83 -2.19
CA ARG A 49 5.19 -8.26 -2.22
C ARG A 49 5.87 -8.75 -0.93
N CYS A 50 5.84 -10.06 -0.71
CA CYS A 50 6.21 -10.78 0.48
C CYS A 50 7.71 -10.72 0.67
N LYS A 51 8.15 -10.39 1.89
CA LYS A 51 9.57 -10.32 2.26
C LYS A 51 10.36 -11.64 2.20
N HIS A 52 9.72 -12.76 1.89
CA HIS A 52 10.43 -14.04 1.85
C HIS A 52 10.99 -14.34 0.49
N ASP A 53 12.09 -15.09 0.48
CA ASP A 53 12.77 -15.48 -0.74
C ASP A 53 11.86 -16.29 -1.68
N ASP A 54 12.00 -16.03 -2.97
CA ASP A 54 11.18 -16.60 -4.04
C ASP A 54 9.65 -16.41 -3.83
N CYS A 55 9.26 -15.33 -3.17
CA CYS A 55 7.87 -15.07 -2.82
C CYS A 55 7.35 -13.77 -3.42
N ASN A 56 6.86 -13.85 -4.66
CA ASN A 56 6.14 -12.73 -5.28
C ASN A 56 4.68 -12.56 -4.76
N ARG A 57 4.36 -13.13 -3.59
CA ARG A 57 3.04 -12.98 -2.92
C ARG A 57 2.92 -11.58 -2.34
N ARG A 58 1.74 -11.08 -2.00
CA ARG A 58 1.61 -9.72 -1.44
C ARG A 58 2.03 -9.62 0.02
N SER A 59 2.30 -8.41 0.49
CA SER A 59 2.60 -8.18 1.89
C SER A 59 1.90 -6.98 2.49
N TYR A 60 1.88 -6.99 3.82
CA TYR A 60 1.10 -6.09 4.64
C TYR A 60 1.90 -5.66 5.85
N GLN A 61 1.86 -4.38 6.18
CA GLN A 61 2.54 -3.81 7.34
C GLN A 61 2.26 -4.52 8.66
N LYS A 62 1.01 -4.89 8.91
CA LYS A 62 0.63 -5.58 10.14
C LYS A 62 1.22 -6.98 10.30
N TYR A 63 1.68 -7.58 9.19
CA TYR A 63 2.33 -8.89 9.18
C TYR A 63 3.84 -8.73 8.97
N ASP A 64 4.35 -7.59 9.42
CA ASP A 64 5.69 -7.10 9.15
C ASP A 64 6.09 -7.17 7.67
N TYR A 65 5.17 -6.88 6.75
CA TYR A 65 5.40 -6.97 5.31
C TYR A 65 5.88 -8.33 4.82
N TYR A 66 5.54 -9.36 5.56
CA TYR A 66 5.51 -10.68 5.00
C TYR A 66 4.12 -10.94 4.44
N CYS A 67 4.10 -11.79 3.44
CA CYS A 67 2.94 -12.62 3.23
C CYS A 67 2.85 -13.57 4.41
N LEU A 68 1.64 -13.97 4.72
CA LEU A 68 1.31 -14.73 5.90
C LEU A 68 2.11 -16.03 6.09
N ARG A 69 2.51 -16.67 4.99
CA ARG A 69 3.33 -17.89 5.02
C ARG A 69 4.70 -17.68 5.65
N HIS A 70 5.15 -16.44 5.65
CA HIS A 70 6.48 -16.06 6.06
C HIS A 70 6.42 -14.97 7.13
N ALA A 71 5.21 -14.58 7.54
CA ALA A 71 5.02 -13.68 8.65
C ALA A 71 5.42 -14.41 9.94
N PRO A 72 6.16 -13.75 10.83
CA PRO A 72 6.66 -14.37 12.05
C PRO A 72 5.49 -14.78 12.93
N ARG A 73 5.59 -15.94 13.59
CA ARG A 73 4.54 -16.53 14.43
C ARG A 73 4.04 -15.61 15.55
N SER A 74 4.85 -14.64 15.97
CA SER A 74 4.49 -13.62 16.97
C SER A 74 3.54 -12.54 16.43
N LEU A 75 3.55 -12.30 15.11
CA LEU A 75 2.65 -11.39 14.39
C LEU A 75 1.51 -12.16 13.70
N VAL A 76 1.59 -13.49 13.77
CA VAL A 76 0.61 -14.46 13.28
C VAL A 76 0.04 -15.22 14.48
N SER A 77 -0.84 -14.57 15.25
CA SER A 77 -1.67 -15.25 16.25
C SER A 77 -2.56 -16.28 15.53
N THR A 78 -2.68 -17.53 15.96
CA THR A 78 -2.79 -17.97 17.36
C THR A 78 -1.95 -19.21 17.67
N THR A 79 -1.30 -19.15 18.84
CA THR A 79 -0.69 -20.26 19.59
C THR A 79 -1.56 -21.52 19.55
N THR A 80 -0.89 -22.69 19.49
CA THR A 80 -1.38 -24.08 19.30
C THR A 80 -0.83 -24.61 17.97
N GLU A 81 0.25 -25.41 17.94
CA GLU A 81 0.51 -26.61 18.74
C GLU A 81 1.99 -26.78 19.16
N GLY A 82 2.25 -27.27 20.40
CA GLY A 82 3.41 -28.12 20.70
C GLY A 82 4.35 -27.72 21.85
N LEU A 83 4.11 -28.32 23.04
CA LEU A 83 4.94 -28.45 24.27
C LEU A 83 5.21 -27.20 25.12
#